data_AF-A0A2N3NLU5-F1
#
_entry.id   AF-A0A2N3NLU5-F1
#
_cell.length_a   1.000
_cell.length_b   1.000
_cell.length_c   1.000
_cell.angle_alpha   90.00
_cell.angle_beta   90.00
_cell.angle_gamma   90.00
#
_symmetry.space_group_name_H-M   'P 1'
#
loop_
_entity.id
_entity.type
_entity.pdbx_description
1 polymer ?
#
loop_
_entity_poly.entity_id
_entity_poly.type
_entity_poly.pdbx_seq_one_letter_code
_entity_poly.pdbx_strand_id
1 'polypeptide(L)'
;MLPNAKNALLLISAQAAIVAAQCPSLHIFGARETTVSPGFGSAGQLISMIVAAHPGATTEAITYPACGGQSSCGGVAYGDSARQGTNAVASQVNAFNQRCPNSQIVLVGYSQGGQIMDNALCGGGDPGAGITSTAVPISAAAVAQIKAAIFMGDPRWQYGLAYQVGTCRAGGFDARPSGFVCPNASKIQSYCDSADPYCCTGNSQATHQGYVGVYGQQALTFVNGKLSSNGGGNTGGGNTGGGNTGGGNTGGGNTGGGNTNCAAKWGQCGGQGWTGATCCQSGSTCQAANQWYSQCL
;
A
#
# COMPACT_ATOMS: atom_id res chain seq x y z
N MET A 1 -19.68 51.89 -9.40
CA MET A 1 -20.61 50.89 -8.84
C MET A 1 -19.79 49.73 -8.33
N LEU A 2 -19.59 49.61 -7.02
CA LEU A 2 -18.90 48.43 -6.45
C LEU A 2 -19.82 47.21 -6.55
N PRO A 3 -19.32 46.03 -6.97
CA PRO A 3 -20.13 44.82 -7.00
C PRO A 3 -20.57 44.45 -5.57
N ASN A 4 -21.87 44.19 -5.44
CA ASN A 4 -22.56 43.87 -4.20
C ASN A 4 -21.99 42.58 -3.58
N ALA A 5 -21.69 42.58 -2.27
CA ALA A 5 -21.04 41.47 -1.55
C ALA A 5 -21.76 40.11 -1.70
N LYS A 6 -23.08 40.12 -1.96
CA LYS A 6 -23.88 38.91 -2.24
C LYS A 6 -23.52 38.23 -3.56
N ASN A 7 -23.12 38.99 -4.59
CA ASN A 7 -22.72 38.42 -5.88
C ASN A 7 -21.30 37.82 -5.81
N ALA A 8 -20.41 38.38 -4.97
CA ALA A 8 -19.10 37.80 -4.72
C ALA A 8 -19.18 36.45 -3.99
N LEU A 9 -20.08 36.32 -3.02
CA LEU A 9 -20.27 35.08 -2.27
C LEU A 9 -20.82 33.93 -3.13
N LEU A 10 -21.74 34.23 -4.06
CA LEU A 10 -22.36 33.25 -4.96
C LEU A 10 -21.39 32.73 -6.03
N LEU A 11 -20.48 33.58 -6.53
CA LEU A 11 -19.43 33.19 -7.48
C LEU A 11 -18.35 32.30 -6.85
N ILE A 12 -17.99 32.55 -5.58
CA ILE A 12 -17.04 31.72 -4.82
C ILE A 12 -17.62 30.32 -4.57
N SER A 13 -18.91 30.20 -4.27
CA SER A 13 -19.58 28.90 -4.08
C SER A 13 -19.65 28.04 -5.35
N ALA A 14 -19.77 28.66 -6.53
CA ALA A 14 -19.82 27.92 -7.79
C ALA A 14 -18.46 27.34 -8.19
N GLN A 15 -17.36 28.07 -7.95
CA GLN A 15 -16.00 27.57 -8.24
C GLN A 15 -15.57 26.46 -7.28
N ALA A 16 -15.88 26.57 -5.99
CA ALA A 16 -15.64 25.50 -5.03
C ALA A 16 -16.42 24.21 -5.38
N ALA A 17 -17.65 24.34 -5.88
CA ALA A 17 -18.47 23.20 -6.33
C ALA A 17 -17.95 22.55 -7.63
N ILE A 18 -17.41 23.33 -8.57
CA ILE A 18 -16.83 22.81 -9.83
C ILE A 18 -15.53 22.04 -9.59
N VAL A 19 -14.65 22.50 -8.68
CA VAL A 19 -13.41 21.78 -8.34
C VAL A 19 -13.72 20.47 -7.58
N ALA A 20 -14.73 20.47 -6.70
CA ALA A 20 -15.18 19.26 -6.02
C ALA A 20 -15.74 18.18 -6.98
N ALA A 21 -16.26 18.57 -8.14
CA ALA A 21 -16.77 17.65 -9.16
C ALA A 21 -15.67 16.88 -9.93
N GLN A 22 -14.39 17.22 -9.76
CA GLN A 22 -13.24 16.60 -10.45
C GLN A 22 -12.35 15.73 -9.57
N CYS A 23 -12.59 15.69 -8.26
CA CYS A 23 -11.76 14.91 -7.34
C CYS A 23 -12.21 13.44 -7.30
N PRO A 24 -11.27 12.48 -7.40
CA PRO A 24 -11.60 11.07 -7.32
C PRO A 24 -12.04 10.70 -5.89
N SER A 25 -12.87 9.67 -5.72
CA SER A 25 -13.17 9.15 -4.38
C SER A 25 -11.93 8.54 -3.71
N LEU A 26 -11.02 7.97 -4.51
CA LEU A 26 -9.76 7.35 -4.11
C LEU A 26 -8.61 7.80 -5.02
N HIS A 27 -7.49 8.16 -4.41
CA HIS A 27 -6.23 8.42 -5.12
C HIS A 27 -5.09 7.61 -4.50
N ILE A 28 -4.28 6.98 -5.35
CA ILE A 28 -3.16 6.13 -4.92
C ILE A 28 -1.84 6.75 -5.35
N PHE A 29 -0.95 6.97 -4.38
CA PHE A 29 0.44 7.31 -4.66
C PHE A 29 1.29 6.05 -4.68
N GLY A 30 2.11 5.89 -5.72
CA GLY A 30 3.06 4.79 -5.85
C GLY A 30 4.51 5.26 -5.87
N ALA A 31 5.40 4.61 -5.12
CA ALA A 31 6.84 4.86 -5.18
C ALA A 31 7.60 3.57 -5.52
N ARG A 32 8.36 3.65 -6.63
CA ARG A 32 9.22 2.57 -7.13
C ARG A 32 10.45 2.32 -6.27
N GLU A 33 11.15 1.26 -6.59
CA GLU A 33 12.43 0.84 -6.06
C GLU A 33 13.62 1.49 -6.80
N THR A 34 14.81 1.39 -6.20
CA THR A 34 16.04 1.96 -6.74
C THR A 34 16.38 1.43 -8.14
N THR A 35 16.95 2.29 -8.99
CA THR A 35 17.38 2.07 -10.39
C THR A 35 16.28 1.94 -11.43
N VAL A 36 15.03 1.74 -11.02
CA VAL A 36 13.92 1.62 -11.95
C VAL A 36 13.61 2.97 -12.60
N SER A 37 13.23 2.96 -13.87
CA SER A 37 12.83 4.17 -14.60
C SER A 37 11.59 4.84 -13.97
N PRO A 38 11.36 6.14 -14.20
CA PRO A 38 10.19 6.84 -13.65
C PRO A 38 8.87 6.10 -13.90
N GLY A 39 8.06 5.97 -12.85
CA GLY A 39 6.85 5.16 -12.82
C GLY A 39 6.66 4.48 -11.47
N PHE A 40 5.84 3.43 -11.44
CA PHE A 40 5.50 2.70 -10.21
C PHE A 40 6.48 1.59 -9.83
N GLY A 41 7.29 1.10 -10.78
CA GLY A 41 8.13 -0.08 -10.56
C GLY A 41 7.32 -1.27 -10.04
N SER A 42 7.90 -2.02 -9.10
CA SER A 42 7.27 -3.20 -8.51
C SER A 42 6.02 -2.89 -7.68
N ALA A 43 5.82 -1.64 -7.23
CA ALA A 43 4.55 -1.22 -6.62
C ALA A 43 3.37 -1.28 -7.61
N GLY A 44 3.64 -1.21 -8.93
CA GLY A 44 2.63 -1.09 -9.98
C GLY A 44 1.60 -2.21 -9.97
N GLN A 45 2.02 -3.46 -9.75
CA GLN A 45 1.09 -4.59 -9.75
C GLN A 45 0.05 -4.48 -8.62
N LEU A 46 0.46 -4.11 -7.40
CA LEU A 46 -0.49 -3.91 -6.29
C LEU A 46 -1.39 -2.70 -6.55
N ILE A 47 -0.85 -1.61 -7.13
CA ILE A 47 -1.66 -0.44 -7.52
C ILE A 47 -2.73 -0.84 -8.53
N SER A 48 -2.38 -1.63 -9.55
CA SER A 48 -3.35 -2.16 -10.52
C SER A 48 -4.44 -3.00 -9.86
N MET A 49 -4.09 -3.84 -8.87
CA MET A 49 -5.07 -4.60 -8.09
C MET A 49 -6.04 -3.69 -7.32
N ILE A 50 -5.53 -2.62 -6.70
CA ILE A 50 -6.36 -1.64 -5.98
C ILE A 50 -7.28 -0.89 -6.95
N VAL A 51 -6.77 -0.42 -8.09
CA VAL A 51 -7.57 0.27 -9.11
C VAL A 51 -8.68 -0.64 -9.66
N ALA A 52 -8.38 -1.92 -9.90
CA ALA A 52 -9.38 -2.88 -10.35
C ALA A 52 -10.50 -3.12 -9.31
N ALA A 53 -10.18 -3.05 -8.01
CA ALA A 53 -11.14 -3.18 -6.93
C ALA A 53 -11.95 -1.89 -6.65
N HIS A 54 -11.46 -0.74 -7.10
CA HIS A 54 -12.08 0.57 -6.85
C HIS A 54 -12.22 1.38 -8.15
N PRO A 55 -13.24 1.09 -8.98
CA PRO A 55 -13.48 1.83 -10.23
C PRO A 55 -13.57 3.34 -10.00
N GLY A 56 -12.87 4.12 -10.83
CA GLY A 56 -12.78 5.57 -10.70
C GLY A 56 -11.65 6.05 -9.77
N ALA A 57 -10.91 5.13 -9.13
CA ALA A 57 -9.66 5.49 -8.48
C ALA A 57 -8.64 6.02 -9.50
N THR A 58 -7.83 6.98 -9.08
CA THR A 58 -6.74 7.55 -9.89
C THR A 58 -5.40 7.32 -9.21
N THR A 59 -4.31 7.48 -9.95
CA THR A 59 -2.97 7.12 -9.47
C THR A 59 -1.95 8.17 -9.86
N GLU A 60 -0.96 8.41 -9.01
CA GLU A 60 0.20 9.25 -9.29
C GLU A 60 1.48 8.57 -8.79
N ALA A 61 2.52 8.52 -9.63
CA ALA A 61 3.82 8.02 -9.21
C ALA A 61 4.60 9.13 -8.52
N ILE A 62 5.26 8.83 -7.41
CA ILE A 62 6.15 9.78 -6.73
C ILE A 62 7.31 10.10 -7.65
N THR A 63 7.41 11.38 -8.03
CA THR A 63 8.54 11.88 -8.83
C THR A 63 9.76 12.10 -7.93
N TYR A 64 10.73 11.19 -8.01
CA TYR A 64 11.99 11.28 -7.28
C TYR A 64 13.10 10.45 -7.97
N PRO A 65 14.38 10.62 -7.61
CA PRO A 65 15.50 9.99 -8.32
C PRO A 65 15.44 8.45 -8.37
N ALA A 66 14.98 7.81 -7.29
CA ALA A 66 15.07 6.35 -7.10
C ALA A 66 16.45 5.80 -7.46
N CYS A 67 17.50 6.35 -6.87
CA CYS A 67 18.88 6.04 -7.25
C CYS A 67 19.73 5.69 -6.03
N GLY A 68 20.85 5.02 -6.29
CA GLY A 68 21.85 4.62 -5.31
C GLY A 68 23.28 4.88 -5.80
N GLY A 69 23.47 5.88 -6.66
CA GLY A 69 24.75 6.23 -7.29
C GLY A 69 24.94 5.70 -8.71
N GLN A 70 24.00 4.91 -9.24
CA GLN A 70 24.09 4.37 -10.60
C GLN A 70 23.85 5.45 -11.65
N SER A 71 24.64 5.43 -12.73
CA SER A 71 24.50 6.39 -13.84
C SER A 71 23.15 6.29 -14.56
N SER A 72 22.54 5.10 -14.60
CA SER A 72 21.23 4.85 -15.22
C SER A 72 20.07 5.66 -14.61
N CYS A 73 20.22 6.09 -13.35
CA CYS A 73 19.24 6.91 -12.63
C CYS A 73 19.78 8.30 -12.29
N GLY A 74 20.84 8.76 -12.97
CA GLY A 74 21.41 10.10 -12.82
C GLY A 74 22.51 10.23 -11.75
N GLY A 75 22.98 9.12 -11.17
CA GLY A 75 24.14 9.13 -10.26
C GLY A 75 23.88 9.68 -8.86
N VAL A 76 22.62 9.93 -8.50
CA VAL A 76 22.26 10.44 -7.16
C VAL A 76 22.53 9.39 -6.10
N ALA A 77 23.30 9.73 -5.07
CA ALA A 77 23.60 8.84 -3.96
C ALA A 77 22.33 8.36 -3.24
N TYR A 78 22.37 7.17 -2.63
CA TYR A 78 21.18 6.54 -2.04
C TYR A 78 20.48 7.43 -1.01
N GLY A 79 21.24 7.93 -0.02
CA GLY A 79 20.70 8.79 1.03
C GLY A 79 20.11 10.10 0.49
N ASP A 80 20.72 10.68 -0.54
CA ASP A 80 20.20 11.88 -1.21
C ASP A 80 18.91 11.57 -1.99
N SER A 81 18.84 10.42 -2.64
CA SER A 81 17.62 9.94 -3.32
C SER A 81 16.49 9.72 -2.31
N ALA A 82 16.77 9.08 -1.17
CA ALA A 82 15.79 8.86 -0.11
C ALA A 82 15.32 10.18 0.53
N ARG A 83 16.22 11.14 0.76
CA ARG A 83 15.87 12.48 1.27
C ARG A 83 15.01 13.26 0.28
N GLN A 84 15.41 13.31 -0.99
CA GLN A 84 14.62 13.96 -2.04
C GLN A 84 13.26 13.28 -2.22
N GLY A 85 13.21 11.96 -2.19
CA GLY A 85 11.97 11.20 -2.27
C GLY A 85 11.04 11.44 -1.09
N THR A 86 11.57 11.52 0.13
CA THR A 86 10.77 11.85 1.33
C THR A 86 10.10 13.22 1.18
N ASN A 87 10.84 14.22 0.70
CA ASN A 87 10.31 15.55 0.41
C ASN A 87 9.30 15.52 -0.74
N ALA A 88 9.53 14.70 -1.77
CA ALA A 88 8.63 14.54 -2.91
C ALA A 88 7.30 13.89 -2.49
N VAL A 89 7.32 12.88 -1.61
CA VAL A 89 6.09 12.29 -1.03
C VAL A 89 5.30 13.37 -0.30
N ALA A 90 5.94 14.09 0.63
CA ALA A 90 5.27 15.14 1.39
C ALA A 90 4.67 16.22 0.48
N SER A 91 5.43 16.67 -0.52
CA SER A 91 4.98 17.70 -1.48
C SER A 91 3.78 17.23 -2.31
N GLN A 92 3.88 16.09 -3.01
CA GLN A 92 2.81 15.59 -3.89
C GLN A 92 1.55 15.26 -3.11
N VAL A 93 1.67 14.59 -1.96
CA VAL A 93 0.53 14.21 -1.12
C VAL A 93 -0.17 15.44 -0.54
N ASN A 94 0.58 16.42 -0.02
CA ASN A 94 0.00 17.66 0.49
C ASN A 94 -0.68 18.48 -0.61
N ALA A 95 -0.02 18.61 -1.76
CA ALA A 95 -0.58 19.34 -2.90
C ALA A 95 -1.86 18.69 -3.44
N PHE A 96 -1.89 17.36 -3.51
CA PHE A 96 -3.10 16.64 -3.88
C PHE A 96 -4.22 16.83 -2.85
N ASN A 97 -3.93 16.68 -1.55
CA ASN A 97 -4.94 16.89 -0.51
C ASN A 97 -5.49 18.33 -0.52
N GLN A 98 -4.66 19.34 -0.80
CA GLN A 98 -5.12 20.71 -0.93
C GLN A 98 -6.10 20.90 -2.09
N ARG A 99 -5.89 20.21 -3.22
CA ARG A 99 -6.81 20.22 -4.37
C ARG A 99 -8.06 19.37 -4.12
N CYS A 100 -7.88 18.24 -3.45
CA CYS A 100 -8.90 17.21 -3.25
C CYS A 100 -8.98 16.80 -1.77
N PRO A 101 -9.50 17.68 -0.89
CA PRO A 101 -9.43 17.50 0.56
C PRO A 101 -10.28 16.35 1.10
N ASN A 102 -11.23 15.86 0.31
CA ASN A 102 -12.15 14.78 0.67
C ASN A 102 -11.79 13.42 0.04
N SER A 103 -10.84 13.40 -0.90
CA SER A 103 -10.40 12.15 -1.53
C SER A 103 -9.67 11.28 -0.51
N GLN A 104 -10.01 9.99 -0.49
CA GLN A 104 -9.24 9.01 0.28
C GLN A 104 -7.89 8.79 -0.41
N ILE A 105 -6.83 8.62 0.39
CA ILE A 105 -5.47 8.44 -0.10
C ILE A 105 -4.95 7.07 0.32
N VAL A 106 -4.32 6.36 -0.62
CA VAL A 106 -3.52 5.16 -0.35
C VAL A 106 -2.09 5.40 -0.80
N LEU A 107 -1.13 4.95 0.03
CA LEU A 107 0.30 4.98 -0.30
C LEU A 107 0.79 3.55 -0.58
N VAL A 108 1.54 3.34 -1.66
CA VAL A 108 2.18 2.05 -1.98
C VAL A 108 3.65 2.29 -2.33
N GLY A 109 4.55 1.85 -1.46
CA GLY A 109 5.99 2.03 -1.62
C GLY A 109 6.72 0.70 -1.69
N TYR A 110 7.64 0.56 -2.64
CA TYR A 110 8.46 -0.64 -2.83
C TYR A 110 9.95 -0.32 -2.63
N SER A 111 10.65 -1.06 -1.77
CA SER A 111 12.07 -0.87 -1.45
C SER A 111 12.36 0.56 -0.96
N GLN A 112 13.25 1.31 -1.64
CA GLN A 112 13.47 2.74 -1.36
C GLN A 112 12.16 3.55 -1.42
N GLY A 113 11.20 3.16 -2.26
CA GLY A 113 9.86 3.73 -2.28
C GLY A 113 9.06 3.52 -0.99
N GLY A 114 9.28 2.40 -0.31
CA GLY A 114 8.76 2.13 1.04
C GLY A 114 9.40 3.06 2.07
N GLN A 115 10.73 3.15 2.08
CA GLN A 115 11.50 4.02 2.99
C GLN A 115 11.05 5.48 2.92
N ILE A 116 10.90 6.05 1.71
CA ILE A 116 10.51 7.46 1.58
C ILE A 116 9.08 7.72 2.04
N MET A 117 8.19 6.74 1.93
CA MET A 117 6.82 6.84 2.43
C MET A 117 6.74 6.59 3.94
N ASP A 118 7.54 5.69 4.51
CA ASP A 118 7.71 5.54 5.96
C ASP A 118 8.20 6.87 6.57
N ASN A 119 9.30 7.41 6.05
CA ASN A 119 9.84 8.69 6.49
C ASN A 119 8.78 9.80 6.47
N ALA A 120 8.00 9.89 5.38
CA ALA A 120 7.02 10.94 5.22
C ALA A 120 5.75 10.78 6.08
N LEU A 121 5.33 9.53 6.36
CA LEU A 121 4.10 9.25 7.12
C LEU A 121 4.34 9.08 8.62
N CYS A 122 5.51 8.59 9.01
CA CYS A 122 5.86 8.30 10.39
C CYS A 122 6.82 9.32 11.01
N GLY A 123 7.50 10.14 10.21
CA GLY A 123 8.50 11.10 10.70
C GLY A 123 9.68 10.36 11.33
N GLY A 124 10.14 10.81 12.50
CA GLY A 124 11.19 10.14 13.29
C GLY A 124 12.61 10.24 12.72
N GLY A 125 12.82 11.01 11.65
CA GLY A 125 14.10 11.15 10.98
C GLY A 125 14.53 9.90 10.21
N ASP A 126 15.65 10.05 9.50
CA ASP A 126 16.35 9.00 8.77
C ASP A 126 17.84 9.42 8.64
N PRO A 127 18.69 9.06 9.62
CA PRO A 127 20.09 9.45 9.61
C PRO A 127 20.87 8.93 8.40
N GLY A 128 20.52 7.76 7.86
CA GLY A 128 21.14 7.19 6.66
C GLY A 128 20.87 8.04 5.40
N ALA A 129 19.72 8.72 5.37
CA ALA A 129 19.37 9.71 4.37
C ALA A 129 19.78 11.16 4.74
N GLY A 130 20.42 11.38 5.89
CA GLY A 130 20.74 12.72 6.39
C GLY A 130 19.51 13.54 6.82
N ILE A 131 18.38 12.89 7.12
CA ILE A 131 17.16 13.54 7.62
C ILE A 131 17.19 13.57 9.14
N THR A 132 17.45 14.74 9.71
CA THR A 132 17.53 14.93 11.18
C THR A 132 16.20 15.30 11.82
N SER A 133 15.29 15.93 11.06
CA SER A 133 13.97 16.29 11.57
C SER A 133 13.15 15.05 11.90
N THR A 134 12.54 15.03 13.08
CA THR A 134 11.65 13.95 13.53
C THR A 134 10.17 14.23 13.25
N ALA A 135 9.83 15.43 12.76
CA ALA A 135 8.47 15.78 12.44
C ALA A 135 7.94 14.97 11.24
N VAL A 136 6.64 14.69 11.23
CA VAL A 136 5.94 14.15 10.05
C VAL A 136 5.81 15.26 9.01
N PRO A 137 6.42 15.15 7.81
CA PRO A 137 6.39 16.23 6.82
C PRO A 137 5.07 16.31 6.03
N ILE A 138 4.27 15.23 6.02
CA ILE A 138 2.91 15.28 5.47
C ILE A 138 2.02 16.08 6.46
N SER A 139 1.24 17.02 5.92
CA SER A 139 0.32 17.83 6.70
C SER A 139 -0.73 16.99 7.43
N ALA A 140 -1.21 17.47 8.58
CA ALA A 140 -2.24 16.75 9.35
C ALA A 140 -3.52 16.48 8.54
N ALA A 141 -3.92 17.43 7.68
CA ALA A 141 -5.08 17.28 6.79
C ALA A 141 -4.90 16.13 5.78
N ALA A 142 -3.72 16.04 5.17
CA ALA A 142 -3.41 14.96 4.25
C ALA A 142 -3.24 13.62 4.99
N VAL A 143 -2.60 13.60 6.16
CA VAL A 143 -2.53 12.41 7.03
C VAL A 143 -3.92 11.89 7.37
N ALA A 144 -4.90 12.76 7.64
CA ALA A 144 -6.27 12.34 7.92
C ALA A 144 -6.94 11.65 6.71
N GLN A 145 -6.54 12.00 5.49
CA GLN A 145 -7.04 11.36 4.27
C GLN A 145 -6.27 10.11 3.84
N ILE A 146 -5.04 9.90 4.33
CA ILE A 146 -4.35 8.62 4.18
C ILE A 146 -5.08 7.55 4.99
N LYS A 147 -5.67 6.58 4.29
CA LYS A 147 -6.43 5.48 4.92
C LYS A 147 -5.61 4.22 5.06
N ALA A 148 -4.75 3.94 4.08
CA ALA A 148 -3.84 2.81 4.08
C ALA A 148 -2.49 3.18 3.47
N ALA A 149 -1.43 2.56 3.98
CA ALA A 149 -0.09 2.64 3.44
C ALA A 149 0.52 1.23 3.43
N ILE A 150 1.04 0.82 2.28
CA ILE A 150 1.68 -0.47 2.07
C ILE A 150 3.15 -0.25 1.76
N PHE A 151 4.03 -0.83 2.56
CA PHE A 151 5.48 -0.80 2.33
C PHE A 151 5.96 -2.21 2.07
N MET A 152 6.66 -2.44 0.96
CA MET A 152 7.17 -3.77 0.59
C MET A 152 8.68 -3.72 0.48
N GLY A 153 9.39 -4.52 1.27
CA GLY A 153 10.85 -4.53 1.29
C GLY A 153 11.46 -3.25 1.84
N ASP A 154 10.80 -2.60 2.81
CA ASP A 154 11.23 -1.32 3.37
C ASP A 154 12.57 -1.44 4.15
N PRO A 155 13.66 -0.80 3.71
CA PRO A 155 14.94 -0.77 4.43
C PRO A 155 14.86 -0.24 5.86
N ARG A 156 13.80 0.53 6.19
CA ARG A 156 13.54 1.04 7.53
C ARG A 156 12.98 -0.01 8.48
N TRP A 157 12.74 -1.25 8.01
CA TRP A 157 12.26 -2.34 8.83
C TRP A 157 13.13 -2.55 10.08
N GLN A 158 12.46 -2.65 11.24
CA GLN A 158 13.06 -3.04 12.51
C GLN A 158 12.09 -3.98 13.21
N TYR A 159 12.46 -5.23 13.47
CA TYR A 159 11.55 -6.20 14.07
C TYR A 159 10.95 -5.68 15.39
N GLY A 160 9.63 -5.85 15.54
CA GLY A 160 8.87 -5.52 16.75
C GLY A 160 7.86 -4.38 16.58
N LEU A 161 7.71 -3.82 15.37
CA LEU A 161 6.74 -2.76 15.10
C LEU A 161 5.36 -3.34 14.80
N ALA A 162 4.31 -2.69 15.32
CA ALA A 162 2.94 -3.21 15.32
C ALA A 162 2.31 -3.40 13.91
N TYR A 163 2.89 -2.79 12.89
CA TYR A 163 2.40 -2.78 11.51
C TYR A 163 3.16 -3.72 10.58
N GLN A 164 3.98 -4.63 11.13
CA GLN A 164 4.84 -5.52 10.36
C GLN A 164 4.16 -6.85 10.03
N VAL A 165 4.39 -7.33 8.81
CA VAL A 165 3.97 -8.63 8.31
C VAL A 165 5.16 -9.30 7.63
N GLY A 166 5.37 -10.57 7.92
CA GLY A 166 6.42 -11.37 7.29
C GLY A 166 7.35 -12.06 8.29
N THR A 167 8.36 -12.71 7.75
CA THR A 167 9.24 -13.63 8.48
C THR A 167 10.50 -12.96 9.02
N CYS A 168 10.83 -11.73 8.63
CA CYS A 168 12.02 -11.06 9.14
C CYS A 168 11.92 -10.85 10.67
N ARG A 169 12.98 -11.22 11.39
CA ARG A 169 13.15 -11.03 12.85
C ARG A 169 14.41 -10.22 13.19
N ALA A 170 14.93 -9.48 12.21
CA ALA A 170 16.10 -8.62 12.31
C ALA A 170 15.75 -7.16 11.96
N GLY A 171 16.67 -6.43 11.34
CA GLY A 171 16.46 -5.08 10.81
C GLY A 171 17.04 -4.93 9.40
N GLY A 172 16.55 -3.93 8.66
CA GLY A 172 17.14 -3.53 7.38
C GLY A 172 18.39 -2.68 7.56
N PHE A 173 19.05 -2.31 6.45
CA PHE A 173 20.29 -1.54 6.52
C PHE A 173 20.09 -0.12 7.06
N ASP A 174 18.88 0.43 6.94
CA ASP A 174 18.47 1.72 7.50
C ASP A 174 17.41 1.50 8.58
N ALA A 175 17.49 0.45 9.40
CA ALA A 175 16.45 0.11 10.38
C ALA A 175 16.00 1.30 11.25
N ARG A 176 14.69 1.37 11.54
CA ARG A 176 14.14 2.25 12.59
C ARG A 176 14.81 1.94 13.95
N PRO A 177 14.84 2.92 14.88
CA PRO A 177 15.24 2.62 16.26
C PRO A 177 14.36 1.52 16.87
N SER A 178 14.95 0.66 17.70
CA SER A 178 14.18 -0.31 18.48
C SER A 178 13.15 0.41 19.36
N GLY A 179 11.90 -0.06 19.34
CA GLY A 179 10.79 0.57 20.06
C GLY A 179 10.26 1.86 19.41
N PHE A 180 10.64 2.18 18.16
CA PHE A 180 10.06 3.28 17.43
C PHE A 180 8.52 3.18 17.38
N VAL A 181 7.84 4.32 17.53
CA VAL A 181 6.38 4.40 17.45
C VAL A 181 6.00 5.34 16.33
N CYS A 182 5.47 4.79 15.24
CA CYS A 182 4.88 5.59 14.18
C CYS A 182 3.53 6.17 14.67
N PRO A 183 3.31 7.49 14.63
CA PRO A 183 2.02 8.10 14.99
C PRO A 183 0.84 7.58 14.15
N ASN A 184 1.13 7.05 12.96
CA ASN A 184 0.16 6.55 11.98
C ASN A 184 0.21 5.02 11.81
N ALA A 185 0.78 4.28 12.77
CA ALA A 185 0.97 2.83 12.71
C ALA A 185 -0.28 2.04 12.27
N SER A 186 -1.46 2.44 12.74
CA SER A 186 -2.73 1.75 12.45
C SER A 186 -3.16 1.83 10.98
N LYS A 187 -2.52 2.66 10.16
CA LYS A 187 -2.77 2.81 8.72
C LYS A 187 -1.80 1.99 7.86
N ILE A 188 -0.80 1.35 8.47
CA ILE A 188 0.34 0.78 7.76
C ILE A 188 0.28 -0.75 7.77
N GLN A 189 0.69 -1.35 6.66
CA GLN A 189 1.31 -2.67 6.66
C GLN A 189 2.65 -2.61 5.94
N SER A 190 3.71 -2.99 6.64
CA SER A 190 5.06 -3.13 6.09
C SER A 190 5.39 -4.62 5.98
N TYR A 191 5.88 -5.05 4.82
CA TYR A 191 6.14 -6.44 4.46
C TYR A 191 7.64 -6.69 4.29
N CYS A 192 8.19 -7.66 5.02
CA CYS A 192 9.59 -8.05 4.91
C CYS A 192 9.82 -9.50 5.35
N ASP A 193 10.61 -10.24 4.58
CA ASP A 193 10.96 -11.63 4.86
C ASP A 193 12.43 -11.84 5.22
N SER A 194 12.72 -12.90 5.96
CA SER A 194 14.04 -13.16 6.53
C SER A 194 15.15 -13.33 5.48
N ALA A 195 14.79 -13.76 4.27
CA ALA A 195 15.72 -13.95 3.17
C ALA A 195 16.05 -12.65 2.41
N ASP A 196 15.34 -11.54 2.69
CA ASP A 196 15.58 -10.25 2.04
C ASP A 196 16.91 -9.61 2.52
N PRO A 197 17.80 -9.17 1.61
CA PRO A 197 19.09 -8.59 1.97
C PRO A 197 19.05 -7.10 2.34
N TYR A 198 17.92 -6.42 2.18
CA TYR A 198 17.80 -4.96 2.35
C TYR A 198 16.92 -4.56 3.53
N CYS A 199 15.71 -5.12 3.61
CA CYS A 199 14.82 -4.89 4.77
C CYS A 199 15.09 -5.88 5.91
N CYS A 200 15.88 -6.92 5.63
CA CYS A 200 16.36 -7.86 6.62
C CYS A 200 17.85 -8.11 6.39
N THR A 201 18.38 -9.19 6.95
CA THR A 201 19.80 -9.57 6.88
C THR A 201 20.01 -10.83 6.04
N GLY A 202 19.11 -11.10 5.10
CA GLY A 202 19.18 -12.25 4.21
C GLY A 202 20.12 -12.02 3.02
N ASN A 203 19.94 -12.81 1.97
CA ASN A 203 20.81 -12.79 0.78
C ASN A 203 20.07 -13.05 -0.55
N SER A 204 18.73 -13.04 -0.55
CA SER A 204 17.90 -13.38 -1.71
C SER A 204 17.31 -12.13 -2.35
N GLN A 205 17.88 -11.72 -3.48
CA GLN A 205 17.30 -10.65 -4.30
C GLN A 205 15.89 -11.00 -4.79
N ALA A 206 15.64 -12.28 -5.08
CA ALA A 206 14.33 -12.76 -5.52
C ALA A 206 13.25 -12.54 -4.45
N THR A 207 13.60 -12.70 -3.18
CA THR A 207 12.68 -12.40 -2.06
C THR A 207 12.34 -10.92 -2.05
N HIS A 208 13.33 -10.04 -2.21
CA HIS A 208 13.09 -8.60 -2.24
C HIS A 208 12.16 -8.16 -3.38
N GLN A 209 12.25 -8.80 -4.55
CA GLN A 209 11.41 -8.47 -5.72
C GLN A 209 10.05 -9.18 -5.73
N GLY A 210 9.82 -10.12 -4.80
CA GLY A 210 8.66 -11.03 -4.85
C GLY A 210 7.44 -10.61 -4.02
N TYR A 211 7.49 -9.47 -3.31
CA TYR A 211 6.49 -9.19 -2.26
C TYR A 211 5.07 -9.02 -2.77
N VAL A 212 4.84 -8.47 -3.97
CA VAL A 212 3.47 -8.41 -4.50
C VAL A 212 2.94 -9.81 -4.82
N GLY A 213 3.79 -10.72 -5.31
CA GLY A 213 3.39 -12.11 -5.56
C GLY A 213 3.03 -12.87 -4.29
N VAL A 214 3.72 -12.59 -3.18
CA VAL A 214 3.49 -13.27 -1.89
C VAL A 214 2.35 -12.62 -1.08
N TYR A 215 2.36 -11.28 -0.99
CA TYR A 215 1.51 -10.53 -0.07
C TYR A 215 0.49 -9.62 -0.76
N GLY A 216 0.46 -9.52 -2.09
CA GLY A 216 -0.40 -8.56 -2.81
C GLY A 216 -1.88 -8.69 -2.45
N GLN A 217 -2.39 -9.92 -2.30
CA GLN A 217 -3.78 -10.13 -1.90
C GLN A 217 -4.04 -9.72 -0.44
N GLN A 218 -3.10 -10.00 0.46
CA GLN A 218 -3.20 -9.57 1.87
C GLN A 218 -3.18 -8.04 1.98
N ALA A 219 -2.30 -7.39 1.23
CA ALA A 219 -2.22 -5.93 1.16
C ALA A 219 -3.50 -5.32 0.60
N LEU A 220 -4.07 -5.90 -0.46
CA LEU A 220 -5.35 -5.46 -1.02
C LEU A 220 -6.49 -5.60 0.01
N THR A 221 -6.57 -6.72 0.72
CA THR A 221 -7.57 -6.93 1.78
C THR A 221 -7.45 -5.87 2.88
N PHE A 222 -6.22 -5.55 3.32
CA PHE A 222 -6.01 -4.49 4.29
C PHE A 222 -6.45 -3.12 3.77
N VAL A 223 -6.06 -2.75 2.55
CA VAL A 223 -6.47 -1.49 1.91
C VAL A 223 -8.00 -1.40 1.85
N ASN A 224 -8.68 -2.45 1.39
CA ASN A 224 -10.14 -2.48 1.30
C ASN A 224 -10.82 -2.35 2.67
N GLY A 225 -10.28 -2.98 3.71
CA GLY A 225 -10.77 -2.82 5.08
C GLY A 225 -10.65 -1.39 5.60
N LYS A 226 -9.59 -0.66 5.21
CA LYS A 226 -9.40 0.75 5.61
C LYS A 226 -10.30 1.72 4.85
N LEU A 227 -10.61 1.44 3.59
CA LEU A 227 -11.46 2.30 2.75
C LEU A 227 -12.96 2.12 3.06
N SER A 228 -13.39 0.90 3.40
CA SER A 228 -14.79 0.59 3.73
C SER A 228 -15.26 1.15 5.08
N SER A 229 -14.35 1.47 5.98
CA SER A 229 -14.66 1.90 7.35
C SER A 229 -15.07 3.37 7.51
N ASN A 230 -15.05 4.19 6.45
CA ASN A 230 -15.40 5.63 6.49
C ASN A 230 -16.59 6.03 5.60
N GLY A 231 -17.23 5.07 4.94
CA GLY A 231 -18.45 5.30 4.17
C GLY A 231 -19.70 5.24 5.04
N GLY A 232 -19.88 6.21 5.94
CA GLY A 232 -21.11 6.38 6.73
C GLY A 232 -22.30 6.81 5.88
N GLY A 233 -22.75 5.94 4.99
CA GLY A 233 -24.03 5.98 4.31
C GLY A 233 -25.00 5.06 5.03
N ASN A 234 -25.75 5.64 5.97
CA ASN A 234 -26.91 5.04 6.59
C ASN A 234 -27.92 4.55 5.54
N THR A 235 -28.18 3.24 5.49
CA THR A 235 -29.51 2.70 5.18
C THR A 235 -29.81 1.59 6.20
N GLY A 236 -30.99 1.67 6.80
CA GLY A 236 -31.44 0.96 8.01
C GLY A 236 -31.32 -0.57 7.95
N GLY A 237 -31.39 -1.29 9.06
CA GLY A 237 -32.28 -1.07 10.20
C GLY A 237 -33.38 -2.13 10.18
N GLY A 238 -33.23 -3.15 11.05
CA GLY A 238 -34.27 -4.10 11.47
C GLY A 238 -33.89 -5.57 11.28
N ASN A 239 -34.22 -6.53 12.14
CA ASN A 239 -34.67 -6.56 13.53
C ASN A 239 -34.59 -8.05 13.97
N THR A 240 -34.17 -8.30 15.21
CA THR A 240 -34.45 -9.45 16.12
C THR A 240 -34.57 -10.92 15.68
N GLY A 241 -33.99 -11.78 16.53
CA GLY A 241 -34.42 -13.16 16.82
C GLY A 241 -33.21 -14.03 17.16
N GLY A 242 -32.92 -14.39 18.41
CA GLY A 242 -33.76 -15.18 19.31
C GLY A 242 -33.18 -16.60 19.35
N GLY A 243 -32.51 -16.96 20.46
CA GLY A 243 -31.63 -18.13 20.53
C GLY A 243 -32.30 -19.50 20.63
N ASN A 244 -31.49 -20.56 20.61
CA ASN A 244 -31.70 -21.77 21.42
C ASN A 244 -30.42 -22.62 21.52
N THR A 245 -30.37 -23.42 22.58
CA THR A 245 -29.30 -24.23 23.15
C THR A 245 -29.24 -25.67 22.62
N GLY A 246 -28.14 -26.36 22.95
CA GLY A 246 -27.97 -27.83 22.88
C GLY A 246 -27.22 -28.30 21.64
N GLY A 247 -26.30 -29.27 21.65
CA GLY A 247 -25.80 -30.24 22.62
C GLY A 247 -24.79 -31.11 21.84
N GLY A 248 -23.74 -31.63 22.50
CA GLY A 248 -22.57 -32.23 21.83
C GLY A 248 -22.77 -33.61 21.19
N ASN A 249 -21.76 -34.11 20.46
CA ASN A 249 -20.91 -35.27 20.84
C ASN A 249 -19.91 -35.68 19.73
N THR A 250 -18.66 -35.93 20.15
CA THR A 250 -17.60 -36.89 19.69
C THR A 250 -17.30 -37.26 18.23
N GLY A 251 -15.98 -37.30 17.96
CA GLY A 251 -15.28 -38.17 16.99
C GLY A 251 -14.93 -37.45 15.67
N GLY A 252 -13.74 -37.51 15.07
CA GLY A 252 -12.50 -38.27 15.24
C GLY A 252 -11.80 -38.29 13.87
N GLY A 253 -10.49 -38.02 13.82
CA GLY A 253 -9.57 -38.53 12.79
C GLY A 253 -9.65 -38.06 11.32
N ASN A 254 -8.63 -37.27 10.95
CA ASN A 254 -7.68 -37.49 9.85
C ASN A 254 -8.02 -37.18 8.35
N THR A 255 -7.20 -36.26 7.81
CA THR A 255 -6.54 -36.21 6.48
C THR A 255 -7.34 -36.16 5.17
N GLY A 256 -7.11 -35.06 4.43
CA GLY A 256 -6.94 -35.07 2.96
C GLY A 256 -8.21 -34.78 2.16
N GLY A 257 -8.51 -33.50 1.94
CA GLY A 257 -9.61 -33.07 1.07
C GLY A 257 -9.25 -31.82 0.27
N GLY A 258 -9.10 -31.98 -1.05
CA GLY A 258 -8.94 -30.86 -1.98
C GLY A 258 -10.13 -29.91 -1.89
N ASN A 259 -9.85 -28.62 -1.75
CA ASN A 259 -10.90 -27.61 -1.59
C ASN A 259 -11.54 -27.29 -2.95
N THR A 260 -12.84 -27.53 -3.00
CA THR A 260 -13.77 -27.61 -4.10
C THR A 260 -14.23 -26.26 -4.64
N ASN A 261 -13.33 -25.32 -4.94
CA ASN A 261 -13.68 -24.11 -5.69
C ASN A 261 -12.57 -23.74 -6.67
N CYS A 262 -12.94 -23.47 -7.93
CA CYS A 262 -11.99 -22.96 -8.91
C CYS A 262 -11.47 -21.58 -8.51
N ALA A 263 -10.20 -21.32 -8.80
CA ALA A 263 -9.55 -20.04 -8.59
C ALA A 263 -10.30 -18.95 -9.34
N ALA A 264 -10.48 -17.80 -8.69
CA ALA A 264 -11.09 -16.64 -9.32
C ALA A 264 -10.30 -16.19 -10.55
N LYS A 265 -10.92 -15.43 -11.44
CA LYS A 265 -10.18 -14.74 -12.50
C LYS A 265 -9.05 -13.92 -11.86
N TRP A 266 -7.84 -14.06 -12.38
CA TRP A 266 -6.55 -13.55 -11.86
C TRP A 266 -5.98 -14.28 -10.63
N GLY A 267 -6.63 -15.32 -10.12
CA GLY A 267 -6.11 -16.17 -9.05
C GLY A 267 -5.11 -17.22 -9.53
N GLN A 268 -4.24 -17.70 -8.63
CA GLN A 268 -3.32 -18.80 -8.94
C GLN A 268 -4.09 -20.11 -9.09
N CYS A 269 -3.83 -20.81 -10.17
CA CYS A 269 -4.47 -22.07 -10.54
C CYS A 269 -3.47 -23.21 -10.77
N GLY A 270 -2.18 -22.98 -10.49
CA GLY A 270 -1.14 -23.97 -10.73
C GLY A 270 0.26 -23.44 -10.44
N GLY A 271 1.24 -24.32 -10.63
CA GLY A 271 2.64 -24.08 -10.31
C GLY A 271 3.24 -25.21 -9.48
N GLN A 272 4.52 -25.49 -9.63
CA GLN A 272 5.21 -26.51 -8.85
C GLN A 272 5.12 -26.17 -7.35
N GLY A 273 4.64 -27.12 -6.55
CA GLY A 273 4.41 -26.94 -5.10
C GLY A 273 3.08 -26.29 -4.73
N TRP A 274 2.24 -25.89 -5.71
CA TRP A 274 0.90 -25.36 -5.45
C TRP A 274 -0.05 -26.45 -4.96
N THR A 275 -0.71 -26.21 -3.83
CA THR A 275 -1.69 -27.13 -3.21
C THR A 275 -3.12 -26.59 -3.20
N GLY A 276 -3.35 -25.45 -3.86
CA GLY A 276 -4.66 -24.80 -3.95
C GLY A 276 -5.48 -25.23 -5.17
N ALA A 277 -6.42 -24.38 -5.58
CA ALA A 277 -7.30 -24.65 -6.70
C ALA A 277 -6.52 -24.87 -8.01
N THR A 278 -6.90 -25.89 -8.79
CA THR A 278 -6.25 -26.25 -10.06
C THR A 278 -7.12 -25.94 -11.29
N CYS A 279 -8.32 -25.39 -11.07
CA CYS A 279 -9.24 -24.95 -12.09
C CYS A 279 -9.54 -23.46 -11.95
N CYS A 280 -10.10 -22.83 -12.98
CA CYS A 280 -10.45 -21.42 -13.02
C CYS A 280 -11.97 -21.21 -13.09
N GLN A 281 -12.45 -20.11 -12.51
CA GLN A 281 -13.85 -19.70 -12.62
C GLN A 281 -14.26 -19.57 -14.09
N SER A 282 -15.54 -19.84 -14.37
CA SER A 282 -16.09 -19.80 -15.73
C SER A 282 -15.76 -18.48 -16.42
N GLY A 283 -15.30 -18.55 -17.67
CA GLY A 283 -14.83 -17.39 -18.44
C GLY A 283 -13.36 -17.04 -18.24
N SER A 284 -12.57 -17.90 -17.59
CA SER A 284 -11.11 -17.80 -17.51
C SER A 284 -10.43 -19.16 -17.65
N THR A 285 -9.18 -19.18 -18.08
CA THR A 285 -8.37 -20.39 -18.29
C THR A 285 -7.07 -20.31 -17.48
N CYS A 286 -6.64 -21.44 -16.93
CA CYS A 286 -5.38 -21.51 -16.20
C CYS A 286 -4.20 -21.44 -17.17
N GLN A 287 -3.49 -20.31 -17.16
CA GLN A 287 -2.35 -20.02 -18.04
C GLN A 287 -1.06 -20.08 -17.23
N ALA A 288 -0.11 -20.91 -17.64
CA ALA A 288 1.20 -20.99 -16.99
C ALA A 288 2.02 -19.72 -17.28
N ALA A 289 2.46 -19.01 -16.24
CA ALA A 289 3.38 -17.89 -16.39
C ALA A 289 4.84 -18.35 -16.25
N ASN A 290 5.10 -19.27 -15.32
CA ASN A 290 6.38 -19.95 -15.16
C ASN A 290 6.18 -21.30 -14.44
N GLN A 291 7.26 -22.06 -14.23
CA GLN A 291 7.19 -23.40 -13.63
C GLN A 291 6.58 -23.44 -12.22
N TRP A 292 6.61 -22.33 -11.47
CA TRP A 292 6.12 -22.21 -10.11
C TRP A 292 4.76 -21.49 -10.02
N TYR A 293 4.24 -20.95 -11.13
CA TYR A 293 3.05 -20.10 -11.10
C TYR A 293 2.23 -20.16 -12.40
N SER A 294 0.95 -20.50 -12.25
CA SER A 294 -0.09 -20.41 -13.28
C SER A 294 -1.26 -19.58 -12.77
N GLN A 295 -1.86 -18.76 -13.62
CA GLN A 295 -2.93 -17.82 -13.26
C GLN A 295 -4.17 -17.98 -14.15
N CYS A 296 -5.35 -17.77 -13.58
CA CYS A 296 -6.59 -17.69 -14.34
C CYS A 296 -6.68 -16.39 -15.14
N LEU A 297 -6.74 -16.47 -16.47
CA LEU A 297 -6.89 -15.32 -17.39
C LEU A 297 -8.18 -15.41 -18.21
#